data_AF-A0AA95BVJ6-F1
#
_entry.id   AF-A0AA95BVJ6-F1
#
_cell.length_a   1.000
_cell.length_b   1.000
_cell.length_c   1.000
_cell.angle_alpha   90.00
_cell.angle_beta   90.00
_cell.angle_gamma   90.00
#
_symmetry.space_group_name_H-M   'P 1'
#
loop_
_entity.id
_entity.type
_entity.pdbx_description
1 polymer ?
#
loop_
_entity_poly.entity_id
_entity_poly.type
_entity_poly.pdbx_seq_one_letter_code
_entity_poly.pdbx_strand_id
1 'polypeptide(L)'
;MKLRKIICLLLVTCSSCSFFAGCTDDINNYEKQTAAEASNKVFISDKYASLAFNAQRTVEGKVANMDTLVAKLVVNCTSPAGGNLTVKVTIDTLLVDVYNKKNETSYHRFASNWIRLNKSTLTIPEGSMESADTLTVALTRPLDGFASMDGYIMPVRITSASGYDAQVDYSKRVSYLTLDVTQENGVGFEEGKNSVMVAGNESFTGYDLPLMAYIASDNDINIGLEVDNSLVAAFNSKYGTAFKTLAVSDWELADVALPAGSTTATGHIAYKGETSQFAGDNYLVPIKIKSVTSPGAAEPVKTMRTDVYYLVVNSVSGGYTLESDDTAFGVRQTERSGYKALSEEYKFTQGSWESMFEGGFWVLDVPASVTIDLGHEVRNITGIYLRANNSSMSPASMDLSYAGEELYNATRLSVSLGSIALPSRCEHMYFKFAEPVNARYIGLNNMVAKSKYYSCKDFYIYTQNE
;
A
#
# COMPACT_ATOMS: atom_id res chain seq x y z
N MET A 1 27.28 21.52 -6.69
CA MET A 1 27.79 22.71 -7.42
C MET A 1 28.65 22.27 -8.62
N LYS A 2 28.08 22.20 -9.84
CA LYS A 2 28.82 22.02 -11.11
C LYS A 2 28.03 22.71 -12.24
N LEU A 3 28.26 24.01 -12.46
CA LEU A 3 29.16 24.63 -13.43
C LEU A 3 28.69 24.54 -14.90
N ARG A 4 28.03 25.61 -15.35
CA ARG A 4 27.74 25.95 -16.75
C ARG A 4 29.05 26.30 -17.51
N LYS A 5 29.25 25.73 -18.70
CA LYS A 5 30.16 26.24 -19.77
C LYS A 5 29.48 25.94 -21.11
N ILE A 6 28.95 26.95 -21.79
CA ILE A 6 29.58 27.83 -22.79
C ILE A 6 30.06 27.07 -24.05
N ILE A 7 29.42 27.48 -25.14
CA ILE A 7 29.55 27.13 -26.55
C ILE A 7 30.96 27.44 -27.07
N CYS A 8 31.52 26.53 -27.87
CA CYS A 8 32.57 26.85 -28.84
C CYS A 8 32.18 26.31 -30.22
N LEU A 9 31.96 27.27 -31.11
CA LEU A 9 31.78 27.16 -32.55
C LEU A 9 33.09 26.63 -33.17
N LEU A 10 33.02 25.58 -33.98
CA LEU A 10 34.12 25.19 -34.87
C LEU A 10 33.55 24.80 -36.23
N LEU A 11 33.72 25.72 -37.17
CA LEU A 11 33.53 25.54 -38.61
C LEU A 11 34.56 24.54 -39.13
N VAL A 12 34.10 23.43 -39.69
CA VAL A 12 34.86 22.65 -40.67
C VAL A 12 33.96 22.46 -41.89
N THR A 13 34.23 23.26 -42.91
CA THR A 13 33.74 23.06 -44.27
C THR A 13 34.47 21.88 -44.89
N CYS A 14 33.74 20.85 -45.31
CA CYS A 14 34.20 20.00 -46.40
C CYS A 14 33.01 19.50 -47.22
N SER A 15 32.92 20.02 -48.43
CA SER A 15 31.96 19.68 -49.47
C SER A 15 31.94 18.19 -49.77
N SER A 16 30.76 17.59 -49.71
CA SER A 16 30.37 16.53 -50.64
C SER A 16 28.87 16.60 -50.85
N CYS A 17 28.47 17.09 -52.02
CA CYS A 17 27.09 17.05 -52.49
C CYS A 17 26.68 15.58 -52.62
N SER A 18 25.71 15.16 -51.82
CA SER A 18 24.90 13.98 -52.08
C SER A 18 23.46 14.38 -51.80
N PHE A 19 22.72 14.57 -52.89
CA PHE A 19 21.27 14.64 -52.85
C PHE A 19 20.75 13.31 -52.29
N PHE A 20 20.26 13.33 -51.05
CA PHE A 20 19.34 12.33 -50.57
C PHE A 20 18.17 13.03 -49.90
N ALA A 21 16.98 12.68 -50.41
CA ALA A 21 15.68 13.20 -50.06
C ALA A 21 15.44 13.18 -48.54
N GLY A 22 14.81 14.24 -48.05
CA GLY A 22 14.21 14.23 -46.72
C GLY A 22 13.17 13.12 -46.67
N CYS A 23 13.33 12.18 -45.74
CA CYS A 23 12.25 11.30 -45.34
C CYS A 23 11.18 12.17 -44.64
N THR A 24 10.16 12.55 -45.41
CA THR A 24 8.85 12.81 -44.85
C THR A 24 8.36 11.50 -44.25
N ASP A 25 8.04 11.51 -42.95
CA ASP A 25 7.28 10.42 -42.34
C ASP A 25 5.84 10.50 -42.86
N ASP A 26 5.65 10.06 -44.11
CA ASP A 26 4.36 9.78 -44.71
C ASP A 26 3.78 8.50 -44.07
N ILE A 27 3.13 8.68 -42.92
CA ILE A 27 2.28 7.65 -42.33
C ILE A 27 0.81 8.02 -42.61
N ASN A 28 0.27 7.34 -43.62
CA ASN A 28 -1.14 7.14 -43.96
C ASN A 28 -1.92 8.35 -44.48
N ASN A 29 -1.61 8.80 -45.71
CA ASN A 29 -2.57 9.50 -46.54
C ASN A 29 -3.28 8.50 -47.49
N TYR A 30 -4.31 7.81 -46.99
CA TYR A 30 -5.33 7.23 -47.86
C TYR A 30 -6.39 8.30 -48.09
N GLU A 31 -6.16 9.17 -49.08
CA GLU A 31 -7.17 10.11 -49.58
C GLU A 31 -8.30 9.34 -50.26
N LYS A 32 -9.29 8.95 -49.48
CA LYS A 32 -10.65 8.74 -49.98
C LYS A 32 -11.29 10.12 -50.12
N GLN A 33 -11.46 10.55 -51.37
CA GLN A 33 -12.44 11.56 -51.83
C GLN A 33 -12.85 12.57 -50.75
N THR A 34 -12.11 13.67 -50.65
CA THR A 34 -12.33 14.75 -49.69
C THR A 34 -13.75 15.29 -49.83
N ALA A 35 -14.58 15.05 -48.80
CA ALA A 35 -15.66 15.98 -48.51
C ALA A 35 -15.04 17.38 -48.42
N ALA A 36 -15.71 18.40 -48.98
CA ALA A 36 -15.27 19.78 -48.82
C ALA A 36 -14.92 20.02 -47.34
N GLU A 37 -13.71 20.49 -47.06
CA GLU A 37 -13.30 20.76 -45.69
C GLU A 37 -14.31 21.71 -45.06
N ALA A 38 -14.85 21.32 -43.91
CA ALA A 38 -15.80 22.17 -43.22
C ALA A 38 -15.09 23.45 -42.77
N SER A 39 -15.74 24.60 -42.95
CA SER A 39 -15.13 25.89 -42.64
C SER A 39 -15.13 26.18 -41.13
N ASN A 40 -16.10 25.62 -40.39
CA ASN A 40 -16.19 25.77 -38.94
C ASN A 40 -15.44 24.63 -38.24
N LYS A 41 -14.26 24.94 -37.69
CA LYS A 41 -13.45 23.97 -36.94
C LYS A 41 -13.81 24.03 -35.46
N VAL A 42 -14.06 22.87 -34.85
CA VAL A 42 -14.37 22.69 -33.44
C VAL A 42 -13.12 22.27 -32.68
N PHE A 43 -12.82 22.94 -31.58
CA PHE A 43 -11.57 22.80 -30.85
C PHE A 43 -11.73 23.05 -29.34
N ILE A 44 -10.67 22.76 -28.60
CA ILE A 44 -10.48 23.21 -27.22
C ILE A 44 -9.59 24.45 -27.28
N SER A 45 -10.08 25.59 -26.79
CA SER A 45 -9.30 26.82 -26.78
C SER A 45 -8.06 26.73 -25.89
N ASP A 46 -7.06 27.57 -26.15
CA ASP A 46 -5.77 27.56 -25.45
C ASP A 46 -5.93 27.73 -23.92
N LYS A 47 -7.02 28.39 -23.48
CA LYS A 47 -7.43 28.51 -22.07
C LYS A 47 -7.64 27.15 -21.38
N TYR A 48 -8.10 26.15 -22.12
CA TYR A 48 -8.43 24.82 -21.60
C TYR A 48 -7.49 23.73 -22.15
N ALA A 49 -6.53 24.10 -23.01
CA ALA A 49 -5.60 23.13 -23.61
C ALA A 49 -4.70 22.46 -22.56
N SER A 50 -4.36 23.18 -21.48
CA SER A 50 -3.64 22.66 -20.33
C SER A 50 -4.24 23.18 -19.03
N LEU A 51 -4.66 22.28 -18.15
CA LEU A 51 -5.19 22.60 -16.82
C LEU A 51 -4.31 21.92 -15.77
N ALA A 52 -3.51 22.71 -15.07
CA ALA A 52 -2.59 22.21 -14.06
C ALA A 52 -3.17 22.38 -12.65
N PHE A 53 -3.10 21.31 -11.87
CA PHE A 53 -3.45 21.27 -10.45
C PHE A 53 -2.24 20.80 -9.65
N ASN A 54 -2.12 21.25 -8.41
CA ASN A 54 -1.02 20.88 -7.53
C ASN A 54 -1.56 20.37 -6.19
N ALA A 55 -1.33 19.10 -5.83
CA ALA A 55 -1.64 18.56 -4.52
C ALA A 55 -0.42 18.66 -3.60
N GLN A 56 -0.58 19.38 -2.48
CA GLN A 56 0.45 19.58 -1.48
C GLN A 56 0.21 18.63 -0.33
N ARG A 57 1.03 17.58 -0.25
CA ARG A 57 0.93 16.56 0.79
C ARG A 57 1.75 16.98 2.01
N THR A 58 1.16 16.87 3.19
CA THR A 58 1.85 17.06 4.48
C THR A 58 2.68 15.82 4.83
N VAL A 59 3.49 15.90 5.89
CA VAL A 59 4.20 14.73 6.45
C VAL A 59 3.29 13.61 6.96
N GLU A 60 1.99 13.86 7.10
CA GLU A 60 0.99 12.84 7.44
C GLU A 60 0.45 12.13 6.20
N GLY A 61 0.90 12.53 5.01
CA GLY A 61 0.44 12.03 3.71
C GLY A 61 -0.90 12.63 3.26
N LYS A 62 -1.40 13.66 3.95
CA LYS A 62 -2.67 14.34 3.68
C LYS A 62 -2.51 15.50 2.71
N VAL A 63 -3.44 15.66 1.78
CA VAL A 63 -3.47 16.83 0.89
C VAL A 63 -4.06 18.02 1.66
N ALA A 64 -3.26 19.08 1.83
CA ALA A 64 -3.62 20.22 2.68
C ALA A 64 -4.30 21.38 1.92
N ASN A 65 -4.12 21.46 0.60
CA ASN A 65 -4.48 22.64 -0.18
C ASN A 65 -5.74 22.47 -1.04
N MET A 66 -6.34 21.28 -1.07
CA MET A 66 -7.62 21.02 -1.73
C MET A 66 -8.27 19.72 -1.22
N ASP A 67 -9.61 19.71 -1.18
CA ASP A 67 -10.38 18.52 -0.79
C ASP A 67 -10.68 17.59 -1.98
N THR A 68 -10.88 18.18 -3.16
CA THR A 68 -11.23 17.46 -4.39
C THR A 68 -10.67 18.17 -5.61
N LEU A 69 -10.40 17.41 -6.66
CA LEU A 69 -10.08 17.94 -7.98
C LEU A 69 -11.33 17.93 -8.85
N VAL A 70 -11.77 19.12 -9.27
CA VAL A 70 -12.86 19.31 -10.23
C VAL A 70 -12.41 20.27 -11.31
N ALA A 71 -12.22 19.74 -12.52
CA ALA A 71 -11.88 20.53 -13.69
C ALA A 71 -13.11 20.76 -14.56
N LYS A 72 -13.22 21.98 -15.11
CA LYS A 72 -14.33 22.40 -15.96
C LYS A 72 -13.79 22.91 -17.28
N LEU A 73 -14.29 22.39 -18.39
CA LEU A 73 -13.93 22.87 -19.72
C LEU A 73 -15.14 22.92 -20.66
N VAL A 74 -15.01 23.79 -21.65
CA VAL A 74 -15.96 24.00 -22.75
C VAL A 74 -15.25 23.76 -24.07
N VAL A 75 -16.01 23.61 -25.14
CA VAL A 75 -15.48 23.48 -26.50
C VAL A 75 -15.92 24.67 -27.34
N ASN A 76 -15.08 25.06 -28.28
CA ASN A 76 -15.26 26.25 -29.10
C ASN A 76 -15.32 25.89 -30.59
N CYS A 77 -15.81 26.81 -31.42
CA CYS A 77 -15.74 26.71 -32.86
C CYS A 77 -15.25 28.02 -33.51
N THR A 78 -14.67 27.96 -34.72
CA THR A 78 -13.97 29.09 -35.36
C THR A 78 -14.90 30.17 -35.90
N SER A 79 -16.18 29.88 -36.07
CA SER A 79 -17.21 30.84 -36.48
C SER A 79 -18.54 30.53 -35.79
N PRO A 80 -19.47 31.50 -35.68
CA PRO A 80 -20.80 31.25 -35.13
C PRO A 80 -21.45 30.03 -35.78
N ALA A 81 -21.95 29.10 -34.98
CA ALA A 81 -22.50 27.86 -35.48
C ALA A 81 -23.75 28.11 -36.36
N GLY A 82 -23.76 27.60 -37.59
CA GLY A 82 -24.91 27.72 -38.51
C GLY A 82 -26.10 26.82 -38.16
N GLY A 83 -26.01 26.09 -37.05
CA GLY A 83 -27.01 25.21 -36.45
C GLY A 83 -26.39 24.58 -35.20
N ASN A 84 -27.19 23.88 -34.38
CA ASN A 84 -26.65 23.25 -33.17
C ASN A 84 -25.55 22.22 -33.51
N LEU A 85 -24.36 22.38 -32.93
CA LEU A 85 -23.25 21.43 -33.08
C LEU A 85 -23.19 20.49 -31.89
N THR A 86 -23.03 19.20 -32.18
CA THR A 86 -22.84 18.15 -31.19
C THR A 86 -21.39 17.70 -31.19
N VAL A 87 -20.71 17.84 -30.06
CA VAL A 87 -19.28 17.54 -29.88
C VAL A 87 -19.12 16.38 -28.91
N LYS A 88 -18.48 15.29 -29.33
CA LYS A 88 -18.21 14.13 -28.48
C LYS A 88 -16.79 14.16 -27.94
N VAL A 89 -16.64 13.91 -26.64
CA VAL A 89 -15.35 13.86 -25.95
C VAL A 89 -15.13 12.50 -25.28
N THR A 90 -13.86 12.12 -25.14
CA THR A 90 -13.45 10.94 -24.39
C THR A 90 -12.16 11.20 -23.63
N ILE A 91 -11.87 10.37 -22.62
CA ILE A 91 -10.53 10.27 -22.05
C ILE A 91 -9.71 9.35 -22.94
N ASP A 92 -8.50 9.78 -23.29
CA ASP A 92 -7.59 9.02 -24.16
C ASP A 92 -6.24 8.82 -23.47
N THR A 93 -6.15 7.72 -22.70
CA THR A 93 -4.97 7.41 -21.88
C THR A 93 -3.74 7.04 -22.71
N LEU A 94 -3.90 6.75 -24.00
CA LEU A 94 -2.79 6.45 -24.91
C LEU A 94 -1.96 7.71 -25.24
N LEU A 95 -2.54 8.91 -25.07
CA LEU A 95 -1.83 10.17 -25.29
C LEU A 95 -0.82 10.51 -24.18
N VAL A 96 -0.84 9.79 -23.05
CA VAL A 96 0.07 10.05 -21.93
C VAL A 96 1.52 9.77 -22.33
N ASP A 97 1.81 8.66 -23.03
CA ASP A 97 3.20 8.36 -23.43
C ASP A 97 3.70 9.37 -24.46
N VAL A 98 2.82 9.81 -25.36
CA VAL A 98 3.12 10.84 -26.35
C VAL A 98 3.44 12.16 -25.65
N TYR A 99 2.63 12.55 -24.67
CA TYR A 99 2.85 13.76 -23.87
C TYR A 99 4.16 13.69 -23.09
N ASN A 100 4.40 12.59 -22.36
CA ASN A 100 5.60 12.38 -21.56
C ASN A 100 6.87 12.43 -22.42
N LYS A 101 6.87 11.73 -23.56
CA LYS A 101 8.00 11.75 -24.50
C LYS A 101 8.24 13.14 -25.10
N LYS A 102 7.19 13.88 -25.44
CA LYS A 102 7.30 15.21 -26.05
C LYS A 102 7.79 16.26 -25.07
N ASN A 103 7.39 16.17 -23.80
CA ASN A 103 7.66 17.19 -22.77
C ASN A 103 8.72 16.78 -21.75
N GLU A 104 9.40 15.63 -21.94
CA GLU A 104 10.41 15.10 -21.02
C GLU A 104 9.88 14.96 -19.57
N THR A 105 8.66 14.41 -19.45
CA THR A 105 7.97 14.19 -18.16
C THR A 105 7.69 12.71 -17.93
N SER A 106 7.33 12.35 -16.70
CA SER A 106 7.09 10.97 -16.27
C SER A 106 5.70 10.75 -15.68
N TYR A 107 4.72 11.59 -16.02
CA TYR A 107 3.38 11.54 -15.43
C TYR A 107 2.73 10.15 -15.50
N HIS A 108 2.13 9.73 -14.40
CA HIS A 108 1.31 8.54 -14.36
C HIS A 108 -0.06 8.77 -14.98
N ARG A 109 -0.62 7.70 -15.54
CA ARG A 109 -2.01 7.69 -16.00
C ARG A 109 -2.94 7.55 -14.79
N PHE A 110 -4.04 8.29 -14.77
CA PHE A 110 -5.16 7.93 -13.91
C PHE A 110 -5.81 6.63 -14.39
N ALA A 111 -6.18 5.74 -13.48
CA ALA A 111 -7.03 4.61 -13.84
C ALA A 111 -8.43 5.12 -14.23
N SER A 112 -9.04 4.51 -15.24
CA SER A 112 -10.33 4.96 -15.80
C SER A 112 -11.45 4.98 -14.75
N ASN A 113 -11.44 4.04 -13.81
CA ASN A 113 -12.40 3.97 -12.70
C ASN A 113 -12.18 5.04 -11.62
N TRP A 114 -11.11 5.84 -11.68
CA TRP A 114 -10.87 6.93 -10.74
C TRP A 114 -11.48 8.24 -11.20
N ILE A 115 -11.94 8.32 -12.45
CA ILE A 115 -12.41 9.56 -13.07
C ILE A 115 -13.91 9.47 -13.33
N ARG A 116 -14.61 10.57 -13.07
CA ARG A 116 -16.01 10.74 -13.43
C ARG A 116 -16.15 11.94 -14.36
N LEU A 117 -16.77 11.69 -15.51
CA LEU A 117 -17.28 12.74 -16.40
C LEU A 117 -18.77 12.94 -16.13
N ASN A 118 -19.22 14.20 -16.07
CA ASN A 118 -20.65 14.48 -15.97
C ASN A 118 -21.41 14.16 -17.27
N LYS A 119 -20.75 14.30 -18.42
CA LYS A 119 -21.27 14.01 -19.76
C LYS A 119 -20.12 13.72 -20.73
N SER A 120 -20.41 13.06 -21.84
CA SER A 120 -19.45 12.79 -22.92
C SER A 120 -19.77 13.55 -24.21
N THR A 121 -20.81 14.37 -24.19
CA THR A 121 -21.28 15.15 -25.33
C THR A 121 -21.58 16.59 -24.88
N LEU A 122 -21.16 17.56 -25.69
CA LEU A 122 -21.37 19.00 -25.49
C LEU A 122 -22.10 19.59 -26.69
N THR A 123 -22.89 20.63 -26.43
CA THR A 123 -23.68 21.31 -27.46
C THR A 123 -23.20 22.75 -27.63
N ILE A 124 -22.80 23.13 -28.84
CA ILE A 124 -22.61 24.54 -29.25
C ILE A 124 -23.91 24.98 -29.93
N PRO A 125 -24.70 25.87 -29.31
CA PRO A 125 -25.95 26.33 -29.91
C PRO A 125 -25.73 27.11 -31.20
N GLU A 126 -26.73 27.12 -32.07
CA GLU A 126 -26.78 28.02 -33.23
C GLU A 126 -26.46 29.47 -32.83
N GLY A 127 -25.64 30.15 -33.65
CA GLY A 127 -25.18 31.51 -33.40
C GLY A 127 -24.10 31.66 -32.32
N SER A 128 -23.78 30.61 -31.56
CA SER A 128 -22.71 30.62 -30.55
C SER A 128 -21.36 30.18 -31.12
N MET A 129 -20.28 30.55 -30.43
CA MET A 129 -18.90 30.05 -30.67
C MET A 129 -18.38 29.19 -29.52
N GLU A 130 -19.20 28.93 -28.52
CA GLU A 130 -18.86 28.16 -27.31
C GLU A 130 -20.02 27.26 -26.90
N SER A 131 -19.68 26.10 -26.32
CA SER A 131 -20.69 25.18 -25.80
C SER A 131 -21.45 25.79 -24.63
N ALA A 132 -22.79 25.71 -24.66
CA ALA A 132 -23.64 26.14 -23.55
C ALA A 132 -23.47 25.23 -22.32
N ASP A 133 -23.14 23.96 -22.57
CA ASP A 133 -22.83 22.98 -21.55
C ASP A 133 -21.35 23.04 -21.14
N THR A 134 -21.08 22.72 -19.88
CA THR A 134 -19.72 22.53 -19.36
C THR A 134 -19.44 21.05 -19.11
N LEU A 135 -18.31 20.56 -19.64
CA LEU A 135 -17.75 19.26 -19.26
C LEU A 135 -17.07 19.41 -17.91
N THR A 136 -17.48 18.58 -16.95
CA THR A 136 -16.89 18.49 -15.63
C THR A 136 -16.18 17.16 -15.48
N VAL A 137 -14.92 17.23 -15.10
CA VAL A 137 -14.06 16.09 -14.83
C VAL A 137 -13.75 16.10 -13.33
N ALA A 138 -14.07 15.02 -12.62
CA ALA A 138 -13.83 14.91 -11.18
C ALA A 138 -13.13 13.59 -10.84
N LEU A 139 -12.31 13.61 -9.80
CA LEU A 139 -11.75 12.40 -9.22
C LEU A 139 -12.75 11.76 -8.24
N THR A 140 -12.82 10.44 -8.25
CA THR A 140 -13.72 9.64 -7.39
C THR A 140 -13.02 9.07 -6.17
N ARG A 141 -11.69 9.12 -6.15
CA ARG A 141 -10.87 8.71 -5.00
C ARG A 141 -10.37 9.93 -4.22
N PRO A 142 -10.19 9.81 -2.90
CA PRO A 142 -9.57 10.85 -2.09
C PRO A 142 -8.19 11.24 -2.62
N LEU A 143 -7.84 12.52 -2.51
CA LEU A 143 -6.59 13.05 -3.06
C LEU A 143 -5.33 12.50 -2.36
N ASP A 144 -5.46 12.10 -1.09
CA ASP A 144 -4.37 11.48 -0.30
C ASP A 144 -3.79 10.21 -0.95
N GLY A 145 -4.57 9.54 -1.82
CA GLY A 145 -4.14 8.35 -2.54
C GLY A 145 -3.20 8.60 -3.72
N PHE A 146 -2.98 9.85 -4.11
CA PHE A 146 -2.08 10.24 -5.21
C PHE A 146 -0.73 10.64 -4.64
N ALA A 147 0.15 9.66 -4.48
CA ALA A 147 1.42 9.81 -3.75
C ALA A 147 2.64 10.04 -4.65
N SER A 148 2.56 9.73 -5.95
CA SER A 148 3.73 9.82 -6.82
C SER A 148 4.12 11.26 -7.12
N MET A 149 5.37 11.62 -6.83
CA MET A 149 5.95 12.92 -7.15
C MET A 149 6.16 13.14 -8.66
N ASP A 150 6.13 12.09 -9.48
CA ASP A 150 6.07 12.21 -10.95
C ASP A 150 4.74 12.80 -11.43
N GLY A 151 3.73 12.86 -10.55
CA GLY A 151 2.41 13.41 -10.81
C GLY A 151 1.51 12.49 -11.65
N TYR A 152 0.33 13.00 -12.00
CA TYR A 152 -0.65 12.29 -12.81
C TYR A 152 -1.17 13.17 -13.95
N ILE A 153 -1.57 12.55 -15.07
CA ILE A 153 -2.11 13.25 -16.23
C ILE A 153 -3.32 12.54 -16.82
N MET A 154 -4.28 13.34 -17.28
CA MET A 154 -5.51 12.91 -17.94
C MET A 154 -5.75 13.71 -19.23
N PRO A 155 -5.54 13.08 -20.40
CA PRO A 155 -5.89 13.68 -21.68
C PRO A 155 -7.38 13.54 -21.98
N VAL A 156 -8.08 14.65 -22.21
CA VAL A 156 -9.46 14.70 -22.71
C VAL A 156 -9.43 15.11 -24.18
N ARG A 157 -10.00 14.28 -25.05
CA ARG A 157 -9.92 14.42 -26.50
C ARG A 157 -11.31 14.56 -27.13
N ILE A 158 -11.48 15.55 -28.02
CA ILE A 158 -12.61 15.60 -28.94
C ILE A 158 -12.46 14.49 -29.98
N THR A 159 -13.46 13.61 -30.06
CA THR A 159 -13.49 12.46 -30.98
C THR A 159 -14.28 12.75 -32.24
N SER A 160 -15.30 13.59 -32.15
CA SER A 160 -16.10 14.00 -33.30
C SER A 160 -16.80 15.32 -33.04
N ALA A 161 -17.00 16.10 -34.08
CA ALA A 161 -17.93 17.22 -34.15
C ALA A 161 -18.91 16.94 -35.29
N SER A 162 -20.18 17.24 -35.07
CA SER A 162 -21.26 17.01 -36.04
C SER A 162 -22.29 18.12 -35.98
N GLY A 163 -22.89 18.45 -37.12
CA GLY A 163 -23.75 19.62 -37.30
C GLY A 163 -23.44 20.31 -38.63
N TYR A 164 -24.11 21.44 -38.89
CA TYR A 164 -23.89 22.20 -40.12
C TYR A 164 -22.45 22.71 -40.19
N ASP A 165 -21.73 22.31 -41.26
CA ASP A 165 -20.37 22.79 -41.57
C ASP A 165 -19.35 22.63 -40.43
N ALA A 166 -19.45 21.56 -39.62
CA ALA A 166 -18.57 21.32 -38.48
C ALA A 166 -17.54 20.21 -38.72
N GLN A 167 -16.28 20.48 -38.35
CA GLN A 167 -15.20 19.49 -38.35
C GLN A 167 -14.29 19.70 -37.14
N VAL A 168 -13.66 18.65 -36.61
CA VAL A 168 -12.70 18.80 -35.50
C VAL A 168 -11.40 19.43 -36.00
N ASP A 169 -10.88 20.42 -35.28
CA ASP A 169 -9.49 20.86 -35.44
C ASP A 169 -8.58 19.83 -34.77
N TYR A 170 -7.93 18.98 -35.59
CA TYR A 170 -7.10 17.92 -35.06
C TYR A 170 -5.84 18.39 -34.32
N SER A 171 -5.41 19.64 -34.53
CA SER A 171 -4.27 20.23 -33.83
C SER A 171 -4.63 20.76 -32.44
N LYS A 172 -5.91 21.08 -32.20
CA LYS A 172 -6.43 21.67 -30.95
C LYS A 172 -7.53 20.83 -30.29
N ARG A 173 -7.54 19.51 -30.53
CA ARG A 173 -8.60 18.61 -30.04
C ARG A 173 -8.38 18.05 -28.63
N VAL A 174 -7.24 18.29 -28.00
CA VAL A 174 -6.85 17.66 -26.72
C VAL A 174 -6.64 18.69 -25.63
N SER A 175 -7.23 18.44 -24.47
CA SER A 175 -6.94 19.11 -23.21
C SER A 175 -6.16 18.15 -22.32
N TYR A 176 -5.05 18.61 -21.73
CA TYR A 176 -4.29 17.85 -20.75
C TYR A 176 -4.56 18.40 -19.36
N LEU A 177 -5.06 17.54 -18.47
CA LEU A 177 -5.25 17.86 -17.06
C LEU A 177 -4.13 17.21 -16.27
N THR A 178 -3.25 17.99 -15.65
CA THR A 178 -2.15 17.47 -14.82
C THR A 178 -2.46 17.68 -13.35
N LEU A 179 -2.06 16.71 -12.52
CA LEU A 179 -2.02 16.80 -11.07
C LEU A 179 -0.57 16.59 -10.65
N ASP A 180 0.14 17.69 -10.40
CA ASP A 180 1.46 17.67 -9.80
C ASP A 180 1.32 17.39 -8.32
N VAL A 181 2.17 16.52 -7.78
CA VAL A 181 2.16 16.17 -6.35
C VAL A 181 3.46 16.66 -5.73
N THR A 182 3.34 17.50 -4.71
CA THR A 182 4.46 17.85 -3.85
C THR A 182 4.29 17.18 -2.50
N GLN A 183 5.40 16.79 -1.89
CA GLN A 183 5.43 16.12 -0.60
C GLN A 183 6.25 16.97 0.35
N GLU A 184 5.67 17.33 1.49
CA GLU A 184 6.43 17.91 2.59
C GLU A 184 7.41 16.86 3.11
N ASN A 185 8.67 17.26 3.25
CA ASN A 185 9.70 16.33 3.71
C ASN A 185 9.55 16.04 5.21
N GLY A 186 9.83 14.79 5.58
CA GLY A 186 9.80 14.35 6.96
C GLY A 186 10.51 13.01 7.10
N VAL A 187 10.82 12.65 8.34
CA VAL A 187 11.52 11.41 8.70
C VAL A 187 10.66 10.59 9.66
N GLY A 188 10.65 9.28 9.45
CA GLY A 188 9.87 8.33 10.24
C GLY A 188 10.38 6.91 10.06
N PHE A 189 9.78 5.96 10.76
CA PHE A 189 9.91 4.55 10.41
C PHE A 189 9.23 4.27 9.07
N GLU A 190 9.74 3.28 8.33
CA GLU A 190 9.22 2.94 7.00
C GLU A 190 7.73 2.58 7.07
N GLU A 191 6.91 3.22 6.23
CA GLU A 191 5.46 3.04 6.24
C GLU A 191 5.07 1.56 6.00
N GLY A 192 4.21 1.02 6.86
CA GLY A 192 3.81 -0.39 6.79
C GLY A 192 4.84 -1.38 7.31
N LYS A 193 6.01 -0.91 7.78
CA LYS A 193 7.05 -1.73 8.42
C LYS A 193 7.43 -1.23 9.81
N ASN A 194 6.62 -0.36 10.42
CA ASN A 194 6.86 0.22 11.74
C ASN A 194 6.37 -0.66 12.91
N SER A 195 6.29 -1.96 12.69
CA SER A 195 5.97 -2.95 13.72
C SER A 195 6.48 -4.33 13.34
N VAL A 196 6.84 -5.12 14.34
CA VAL A 196 7.26 -6.52 14.16
C VAL A 196 7.01 -7.34 15.41
N MET A 197 6.86 -8.65 15.24
CA MET A 197 6.89 -9.63 16.33
C MET A 197 8.13 -10.49 16.22
N VAL A 198 8.79 -10.73 17.34
CA VAL A 198 9.94 -11.64 17.44
C VAL A 198 9.72 -12.61 18.60
N ALA A 199 10.39 -13.76 18.53
CA ALA A 199 10.39 -14.70 19.64
C ALA A 199 11.33 -14.21 20.75
N GLY A 200 10.81 -14.09 21.98
CA GLY A 200 11.58 -13.82 23.18
C GLY A 200 12.23 -15.10 23.69
N ASN A 201 13.47 -15.34 23.28
CA ASN A 201 14.28 -16.46 23.75
C ASN A 201 15.77 -16.04 23.84
N GLU A 202 16.64 -16.98 24.22
CA GLU A 202 18.08 -16.72 24.39
C GLU A 202 18.80 -16.22 23.13
N SER A 203 18.23 -16.43 21.94
CA SER A 203 18.79 -15.95 20.67
C SER A 203 18.40 -14.52 20.33
N PHE A 204 17.45 -13.92 21.06
CA PHE A 204 17.04 -12.54 20.80
C PHE A 204 18.06 -11.54 21.37
N THR A 205 18.70 -10.79 20.48
CA THR A 205 19.76 -9.82 20.83
C THR A 205 19.42 -8.39 20.45
N GLY A 206 18.33 -8.16 19.73
CA GLY A 206 17.99 -6.85 19.17
C GLY A 206 17.21 -6.94 17.87
N TYR A 207 16.96 -5.78 17.24
CA TYR A 207 16.26 -5.69 15.97
C TYR A 207 16.69 -4.46 15.17
N ASP A 208 16.63 -4.57 13.84
CA ASP A 208 16.92 -3.47 12.92
C ASP A 208 15.67 -2.65 12.64
N LEU A 209 15.77 -1.33 12.79
CA LEU A 209 14.67 -0.40 12.67
C LEU A 209 14.75 0.29 11.29
N PRO A 210 13.85 -0.02 10.33
CA PRO A 210 13.84 0.64 9.04
C PRO A 210 13.31 2.08 9.18
N LEU A 211 14.14 3.06 8.83
CA LEU A 211 13.78 4.48 8.76
C LEU A 211 13.79 4.97 7.32
N MET A 212 12.95 5.97 7.06
CA MET A 212 12.87 6.62 5.77
C MET A 212 12.67 8.13 5.89
N ALA A 213 13.01 8.82 4.81
CA ALA A 213 12.59 10.18 4.52
C ALA A 213 11.78 10.19 3.23
N TYR A 214 10.75 11.04 3.13
CA TYR A 214 9.99 11.16 1.87
C TYR A 214 10.85 11.74 0.73
N ILE A 215 11.77 12.66 1.03
CA ILE A 215 12.62 13.32 0.06
C ILE A 215 14.06 13.32 0.56
N ALA A 216 15.01 13.07 -0.34
CA ALA A 216 16.43 13.16 -0.05
C ALA A 216 16.80 14.58 0.42
N SER A 217 17.50 14.67 1.54
CA SER A 217 17.98 15.94 2.08
C SER A 217 19.34 16.32 1.48
N ASP A 218 19.60 17.61 1.28
CA ASP A 218 20.92 18.11 0.90
C ASP A 218 21.94 18.04 2.05
N ASN A 219 21.46 17.91 3.29
CA ASN A 219 22.28 17.78 4.50
C ASN A 219 22.01 16.46 5.21
N ASP A 220 22.97 15.98 5.99
CA ASP A 220 22.78 14.82 6.86
C ASP A 220 21.65 15.08 7.87
N ILE A 221 20.91 14.03 8.20
CA ILE A 221 19.87 14.06 9.22
C ILE A 221 20.27 13.09 10.35
N ASN A 222 20.34 13.59 11.58
CA ASN A 222 20.58 12.79 12.77
C ASN A 222 19.26 12.57 13.51
N ILE A 223 18.97 11.32 13.82
CA ILE A 223 17.71 10.86 14.38
C ILE A 223 18.00 10.21 15.73
N GLY A 224 17.52 10.84 16.81
CA GLY A 224 17.58 10.27 18.15
C GLY A 224 16.40 9.36 18.40
N LEU A 225 16.66 8.16 18.91
CA LEU A 225 15.64 7.16 19.23
C LEU A 225 15.59 6.90 20.74
N GLU A 226 14.40 6.59 21.27
CA GLU A 226 14.24 6.17 22.67
C GLU A 226 13.14 5.11 22.83
N VAL A 227 13.25 4.27 23.86
CA VAL A 227 12.16 3.38 24.26
C VAL A 227 11.20 4.17 25.14
N ASP A 228 9.92 4.24 24.75
CA ASP A 228 8.87 4.99 25.45
C ASP A 228 7.78 4.06 25.98
N ASN A 229 8.04 3.50 27.17
CA ASN A 229 7.10 2.61 27.86
C ASN A 229 5.77 3.29 28.24
N SER A 230 5.67 4.62 28.21
CA SER A 230 4.41 5.32 28.51
C SER A 230 3.31 5.02 27.49
N LEU A 231 3.68 4.58 26.28
CA LEU A 231 2.75 4.25 25.20
C LEU A 231 2.07 2.88 25.37
N VAL A 232 2.62 2.00 26.21
CA VAL A 232 2.15 0.60 26.32
C VAL A 232 0.73 0.52 26.90
N ALA A 233 0.40 1.32 27.91
CA ALA A 233 -0.93 1.30 28.51
C ALA A 233 -2.02 1.76 27.51
N ALA A 234 -1.74 2.83 26.75
CA ALA A 234 -2.65 3.32 25.72
C ALA A 234 -2.79 2.31 24.57
N PHE A 235 -1.70 1.67 24.16
CA PHE A 235 -1.70 0.61 23.16
C PHE A 235 -2.58 -0.57 23.60
N ASN A 236 -2.36 -1.07 24.82
CA ASN A 236 -3.14 -2.17 25.39
C ASN A 236 -4.62 -1.85 25.50
N SER A 237 -4.96 -0.65 25.99
CA SER A 237 -6.35 -0.19 26.08
C SER A 237 -7.02 -0.11 24.72
N LYS A 238 -6.31 0.44 23.72
CA LYS A 238 -6.82 0.58 22.36
C LYS A 238 -7.10 -0.76 21.70
N TYR A 239 -6.17 -1.71 21.82
CA TYR A 239 -6.22 -2.97 21.07
C TYR A 239 -6.71 -4.17 21.88
N GLY A 240 -7.11 -3.99 23.14
CA GLY A 240 -7.58 -5.07 24.00
C GLY A 240 -6.50 -6.10 24.34
N THR A 241 -5.23 -5.67 24.40
CA THR A 241 -4.08 -6.53 24.70
C THR A 241 -3.59 -6.34 26.14
N ALA A 242 -2.68 -7.20 26.59
CA ALA A 242 -2.10 -7.17 27.93
C ALA A 242 -0.57 -7.23 27.93
N PHE A 243 0.07 -6.61 26.93
CA PHE A 243 1.53 -6.61 26.81
C PHE A 243 2.20 -5.95 28.03
N LYS A 244 3.29 -6.56 28.51
CA LYS A 244 4.15 -6.03 29.56
C LYS A 244 5.23 -5.12 28.99
N THR A 245 5.88 -4.37 29.86
CA THR A 245 7.04 -3.53 29.52
C THR A 245 8.34 -4.22 29.91
N LEU A 246 9.39 -4.02 29.12
CA LEU A 246 10.77 -4.33 29.51
C LEU A 246 11.43 -3.04 30.05
N ALA A 247 12.42 -3.16 30.93
CA ALA A 247 13.06 -1.98 31.50
C ALA A 247 13.81 -1.21 30.39
N VAL A 248 13.68 0.13 30.38
CA VAL A 248 14.37 0.97 29.37
C VAL A 248 15.89 0.80 29.45
N SER A 249 16.44 0.53 30.64
CA SER A 249 17.86 0.24 30.85
C SER A 249 18.36 -1.05 30.21
N ASP A 250 17.45 -1.95 29.84
CA ASP A 250 17.80 -3.21 29.18
C ASP A 250 18.04 -3.02 27.67
N TRP A 251 17.86 -1.80 27.17
CA TRP A 251 17.97 -1.47 25.75
C TRP A 251 19.12 -0.50 25.49
N GLU A 252 19.90 -0.80 24.45
CA GLU A 252 20.92 0.07 23.89
C GLU A 252 20.46 0.53 22.50
N LEU A 253 20.32 1.84 22.32
CA LEU A 253 19.97 2.46 21.03
C LEU A 253 21.00 3.53 20.71
N ALA A 254 21.51 3.50 19.48
CA ALA A 254 22.37 4.55 18.95
C ALA A 254 21.55 5.54 18.10
N ASP A 255 22.02 6.78 18.05
CA ASP A 255 21.51 7.76 17.09
C ASP A 255 21.73 7.25 15.66
N VAL A 256 20.75 7.49 14.80
CA VAL A 256 20.80 7.06 13.40
C VAL A 256 21.14 8.25 12.53
N ALA A 257 22.16 8.11 11.68
CA ALA A 257 22.48 9.07 10.65
C ALA A 257 21.85 8.65 9.32
N LEU A 258 21.06 9.54 8.73
CA LEU A 258 20.57 9.44 7.36
C LEU A 258 21.41 10.42 6.50
N PRO A 259 22.36 9.92 5.69
CA PRO A 259 23.29 10.77 4.96
C PRO A 259 22.59 11.63 3.89
N ALA A 260 23.17 12.79 3.59
CA ALA A 260 22.74 13.65 2.49
C ALA A 260 22.58 12.86 1.18
N GLY A 261 21.51 13.13 0.44
CA GLY A 261 21.14 12.42 -0.79
C GLY A 261 20.46 11.07 -0.58
N SER A 262 20.36 10.55 0.64
CA SER A 262 19.70 9.27 0.95
C SER A 262 18.25 9.49 1.40
N THR A 263 17.40 8.50 1.18
CA THR A 263 16.00 8.46 1.65
C THR A 263 15.72 7.32 2.63
N THR A 264 16.71 6.49 2.93
CA THR A 264 16.57 5.33 3.81
C THR A 264 17.77 5.23 4.74
N ALA A 265 17.53 4.79 5.97
CA ALA A 265 18.57 4.43 6.93
C ALA A 265 18.06 3.27 7.80
N THR A 266 18.99 2.56 8.43
CA THR A 266 18.66 1.47 9.35
C THR A 266 19.22 1.82 10.72
N GLY A 267 18.32 1.97 11.70
CA GLY A 267 18.68 2.01 13.11
C GLY A 267 18.83 0.60 13.67
N HIS A 268 19.43 0.48 14.84
CA HIS A 268 19.52 -0.79 15.55
C HIS A 268 19.19 -0.57 17.02
N ILE A 269 18.35 -1.45 17.58
CA ILE A 269 18.12 -1.56 19.01
C ILE A 269 18.68 -2.88 19.49
N ALA A 270 19.60 -2.84 20.46
CA ALA A 270 20.17 -4.03 21.08
C ALA A 270 19.55 -4.26 22.46
N TYR A 271 19.27 -5.53 22.76
CA TYR A 271 18.77 -5.96 24.05
C TYR A 271 19.93 -6.49 24.91
N LYS A 272 20.06 -5.98 26.14
CA LYS A 272 21.11 -6.28 27.12
C LYS A 272 20.57 -6.85 28.43
N GLY A 273 19.25 -6.95 28.56
CA GLY A 273 18.60 -7.55 29.72
C GLY A 273 18.74 -9.06 29.77
N GLU A 274 18.28 -9.64 30.87
CA GLU A 274 18.27 -11.10 31.07
C GLU A 274 17.18 -11.74 30.20
N THR A 275 17.52 -12.68 29.32
CA THR A 275 16.55 -13.34 28.42
C THR A 275 15.56 -14.23 29.16
N SER A 276 15.89 -14.64 30.39
CA SER A 276 14.97 -15.38 31.28
C SER A 276 13.69 -14.61 31.58
N GLN A 277 13.68 -13.27 31.44
CA GLN A 277 12.49 -12.47 31.64
C GLN A 277 11.43 -12.69 30.56
N PHE A 278 11.76 -13.27 29.40
CA PHE A 278 10.77 -13.54 28.35
C PHE A 278 9.83 -14.72 28.66
N ALA A 279 10.05 -15.44 29.75
CA ALA A 279 9.25 -16.59 30.13
C ALA A 279 7.87 -16.16 30.66
N GLY A 280 6.80 -16.55 29.95
CA GLY A 280 5.42 -16.47 30.42
C GLY A 280 4.65 -15.19 30.10
N ASP A 281 5.29 -14.14 29.59
CA ASP A 281 4.65 -12.85 29.27
C ASP A 281 5.03 -12.37 27.86
N ASN A 282 4.10 -11.68 27.20
CA ASN A 282 4.38 -10.97 25.95
C ASN A 282 4.72 -9.51 26.24
N TYR A 283 5.74 -8.98 25.60
CA TYR A 283 6.23 -7.63 25.84
C TYR A 283 6.03 -6.73 24.64
N LEU A 284 5.71 -5.47 24.90
CA LEU A 284 5.68 -4.41 23.90
C LEU A 284 6.80 -3.42 24.20
N VAL A 285 7.58 -3.10 23.17
CA VAL A 285 8.69 -2.15 23.21
C VAL A 285 8.39 -1.08 22.17
N PRO A 286 7.76 0.05 22.56
CA PRO A 286 7.58 1.19 21.68
C PRO A 286 8.89 1.95 21.55
N ILE A 287 9.45 2.03 20.34
CA ILE A 287 10.62 2.86 20.04
C ILE A 287 10.14 4.12 19.34
N LYS A 288 10.43 5.28 19.92
CA LYS A 288 9.97 6.58 19.44
C LYS A 288 11.13 7.41 18.90
N ILE A 289 10.84 8.18 17.84
CA ILE A 289 11.74 9.24 17.39
C ILE A 289 11.67 10.39 18.40
N LYS A 290 12.75 10.56 19.16
CA LYS A 290 12.90 11.59 20.18
C LYS A 290 13.27 12.93 19.58
N SER A 291 14.18 12.92 18.61
CA SER A 291 14.73 14.12 17.99
C SER A 291 15.09 13.88 16.54
N VAL A 292 14.94 14.92 15.72
CA VAL A 292 15.43 14.96 14.35
C VAL A 292 16.18 16.27 14.18
N THR A 293 17.44 16.20 13.78
CA THR A 293 18.27 17.38 13.55
C THR A 293 18.95 17.28 12.20
N SER A 294 19.06 18.38 11.48
CA SER A 294 19.81 18.43 10.22
C SER A 294 20.66 19.69 10.21
N PRO A 295 21.92 19.61 10.69
CA PRO A 295 22.81 20.76 10.73
C PRO A 295 22.98 21.35 9.32
N GLY A 296 22.70 22.65 9.17
CA GLY A 296 22.81 23.35 7.88
C GLY A 296 21.56 23.31 7.01
N ALA A 297 20.48 22.64 7.43
CA ALA A 297 19.19 22.73 6.75
C ALA A 297 18.55 24.12 6.97
N ALA A 298 17.96 24.67 5.91
CA ALA A 298 17.26 25.96 5.97
C ALA A 298 15.96 25.88 6.78
N GLU A 299 15.30 24.72 6.75
CA GLU A 299 14.06 24.44 7.47
C GLU A 299 14.23 23.19 8.35
N PRO A 300 13.55 23.13 9.52
CA PRO A 300 13.60 21.96 10.38
C PRO A 300 12.96 20.75 9.69
N VAL A 301 13.63 19.60 9.78
CA VAL A 301 13.07 18.34 9.31
C VAL A 301 12.00 17.88 10.29
N LYS A 302 10.79 17.66 9.77
CA LYS A 302 9.63 17.21 10.56
C LYS A 302 9.66 15.70 10.80
N THR A 303 9.00 15.26 11.85
CA THR A 303 8.75 13.84 12.09
C THR A 303 7.44 13.42 11.44
N MET A 304 7.44 12.26 10.76
CA MET A 304 6.26 11.66 10.16
C MET A 304 5.33 11.05 11.22
N ARG A 305 4.11 10.69 10.84
CA ARG A 305 3.16 9.93 11.71
C ARG A 305 3.66 8.55 12.13
N THR A 306 4.65 8.01 11.41
CA THR A 306 5.34 6.76 11.75
C THR A 306 6.51 7.05 12.68
N ASP A 307 6.31 7.91 13.68
CA ASP A 307 7.33 8.28 14.67
C ASP A 307 7.51 7.24 15.76
N VAL A 308 6.66 6.22 15.80
CA VAL A 308 6.74 5.09 16.74
C VAL A 308 6.83 3.76 15.99
N TYR A 309 7.79 2.95 16.40
CA TYR A 309 7.98 1.56 16.02
C TYR A 309 7.50 0.65 17.15
N TYR A 310 6.65 -0.32 16.85
CA TYR A 310 6.15 -1.28 17.84
C TYR A 310 6.83 -2.64 17.68
N LEU A 311 7.81 -2.93 18.53
CA LEU A 311 8.44 -4.24 18.63
C LEU A 311 7.72 -5.08 19.70
N VAL A 312 7.11 -6.18 19.29
CA VAL A 312 6.54 -7.17 20.20
C VAL A 312 7.54 -8.29 20.40
N VAL A 313 7.93 -8.54 21.65
CA VAL A 313 8.75 -9.69 22.05
C VAL A 313 7.82 -10.71 22.68
N ASN A 314 7.47 -11.73 21.91
CA ASN A 314 6.47 -12.72 22.30
C ASN A 314 7.10 -13.84 23.13
N SER A 315 6.40 -14.26 24.19
CA SER A 315 6.80 -15.47 24.91
C SER A 315 6.61 -16.70 24.05
N VAL A 316 7.48 -17.68 24.28
CA VAL A 316 7.42 -19.01 23.66
C VAL A 316 6.68 -20.02 24.53
N SER A 317 6.09 -19.65 25.68
CA SER A 317 5.37 -20.61 26.53
C SER A 317 4.21 -20.00 27.34
N GLY A 318 3.25 -20.85 27.72
CA GLY A 318 2.33 -20.58 28.84
C GLY A 318 0.91 -20.10 28.54
N GLY A 319 0.54 -19.88 27.27
CA GLY A 319 -0.80 -19.38 26.92
C GLY A 319 -1.85 -20.46 26.62
N TYR A 320 -1.46 -21.73 26.50
CA TYR A 320 -2.39 -22.85 26.27
C TYR A 320 -1.81 -24.20 26.68
N THR A 321 -2.69 -25.20 26.79
CA THR A 321 -2.37 -26.62 27.02
C THR A 321 -2.91 -27.50 25.90
N LEU A 322 -2.32 -28.68 25.72
CA LEU A 322 -2.84 -29.72 24.84
C LEU A 322 -3.62 -30.75 25.68
N GLU A 323 -4.92 -30.85 25.44
CA GLU A 323 -5.84 -31.72 26.18
C GLU A 323 -6.21 -32.99 25.39
N SER A 324 -6.71 -34.02 26.08
CA SER A 324 -7.16 -35.27 25.44
C SER A 324 -8.52 -35.15 24.75
N ASP A 325 -9.36 -34.22 25.19
CA ASP A 325 -10.70 -33.96 24.68
C ASP A 325 -11.10 -32.48 24.88
N ASP A 326 -12.31 -32.13 24.43
CA ASP A 326 -12.85 -30.76 24.45
C ASP A 326 -13.89 -30.52 25.55
N THR A 327 -14.03 -31.41 26.54
CA THR A 327 -15.10 -31.30 27.56
C THR A 327 -15.07 -29.99 28.34
N ALA A 328 -13.89 -29.41 28.52
CA ALA A 328 -13.68 -28.14 29.23
C ALA A 328 -13.58 -26.91 28.32
N PHE A 329 -13.87 -27.03 27.02
CA PHE A 329 -13.67 -25.97 26.04
C PHE A 329 -14.94 -25.14 25.82
N GLY A 330 -16.12 -25.67 26.13
CA GLY A 330 -17.39 -24.99 25.86
C GLY A 330 -17.96 -25.39 24.50
N VAL A 331 -18.48 -24.42 23.74
CA VAL A 331 -19.23 -24.69 22.49
C VAL A 331 -18.30 -24.65 21.30
N ARG A 332 -18.28 -25.75 20.54
CA ARG A 332 -17.59 -25.79 19.25
C ARG A 332 -18.36 -24.96 18.22
N GLN A 333 -17.68 -24.01 17.59
CA GLN A 333 -18.25 -23.21 16.51
C GLN A 333 -18.13 -23.97 15.19
N THR A 334 -19.25 -24.35 14.59
CA THR A 334 -19.29 -25.17 13.36
C THR A 334 -19.46 -24.34 12.08
N GLU A 335 -19.96 -23.12 12.19
CA GLU A 335 -20.08 -22.20 11.04
C GLU A 335 -18.71 -21.62 10.70
N ARG A 336 -18.24 -21.89 9.47
CA ARG A 336 -16.88 -21.57 9.00
C ARG A 336 -16.87 -21.04 7.56
N SER A 337 -18.03 -20.77 6.96
CA SER A 337 -18.12 -20.26 5.58
C SER A 337 -17.44 -18.90 5.38
N GLY A 338 -17.26 -18.14 6.46
CA GLY A 338 -16.52 -16.88 6.46
C GLY A 338 -15.00 -17.02 6.63
N TYR A 339 -14.49 -18.22 6.91
CA TYR A 339 -13.07 -18.40 7.26
C TYR A 339 -12.17 -18.28 6.03
N LYS A 340 -11.02 -17.64 6.19
CA LYS A 340 -10.00 -17.49 5.14
C LYS A 340 -8.61 -17.70 5.70
N ALA A 341 -7.73 -18.25 4.88
CA ALA A 341 -6.31 -18.34 5.19
C ALA A 341 -5.56 -17.14 4.60
N LEU A 342 -4.74 -16.50 5.44
CA LEU A 342 -3.84 -15.43 5.07
C LEU A 342 -2.41 -15.92 5.30
N SER A 343 -1.66 -16.12 4.22
CA SER A 343 -0.27 -16.57 4.27
C SER A 343 0.48 -16.14 3.03
N GLU A 344 1.80 -16.34 3.05
CA GLU A 344 2.59 -16.41 1.82
C GLU A 344 2.17 -17.61 0.95
N GLU A 345 2.64 -17.64 -0.29
CA GLU A 345 2.34 -18.74 -1.21
C GLU A 345 3.14 -19.99 -0.84
N TYR A 346 2.44 -21.10 -0.58
CA TYR A 346 3.05 -22.40 -0.31
C TYR A 346 2.73 -23.40 -1.43
N LYS A 347 3.71 -24.25 -1.76
CA LYS A 347 3.52 -25.38 -2.65
C LYS A 347 3.04 -26.60 -1.87
N PHE A 348 1.74 -26.82 -1.87
CA PHE A 348 1.13 -27.97 -1.23
C PHE A 348 1.44 -29.26 -1.96
N THR A 349 1.77 -30.32 -1.21
CA THR A 349 1.77 -31.69 -1.75
C THR A 349 0.35 -32.14 -2.07
N GLN A 350 -0.62 -31.66 -1.29
CA GLN A 350 -2.05 -31.90 -1.49
C GLN A 350 -2.87 -30.77 -0.85
N GLY A 351 -3.99 -30.41 -1.48
CA GLY A 351 -4.96 -29.44 -0.94
C GLY A 351 -4.46 -28.00 -0.97
N SER A 352 -5.13 -27.16 -0.18
CA SER A 352 -4.77 -25.77 0.14
C SER A 352 -5.14 -25.49 1.60
N TRP A 353 -4.73 -24.35 2.15
CA TRP A 353 -5.10 -24.00 3.52
C TRP A 353 -6.61 -24.10 3.78
N GLU A 354 -7.43 -23.63 2.84
CA GLU A 354 -8.90 -23.61 2.91
C GLU A 354 -9.49 -25.02 3.03
N SER A 355 -8.77 -26.06 2.59
CA SER A 355 -9.22 -27.44 2.68
C SER A 355 -9.59 -27.85 4.11
N MET A 356 -8.96 -27.26 5.14
CA MET A 356 -9.26 -27.57 6.54
C MET A 356 -10.60 -26.98 7.06
N PHE A 357 -11.23 -26.09 6.29
CA PHE A 357 -12.54 -25.52 6.57
C PHE A 357 -13.67 -26.21 5.79
N GLU A 358 -13.33 -26.83 4.66
CA GLU A 358 -14.28 -27.39 3.68
C GLU A 358 -14.43 -28.92 3.76
N GLY A 359 -13.82 -29.56 4.76
CA GLY A 359 -13.86 -31.02 4.96
C GLY A 359 -12.83 -31.79 4.12
N GLY A 360 -11.91 -31.08 3.47
CA GLY A 360 -10.71 -31.63 2.84
C GLY A 360 -9.53 -31.70 3.82
N PHE A 361 -8.31 -31.81 3.30
CA PHE A 361 -7.09 -31.65 4.09
C PHE A 361 -5.98 -31.13 3.20
N TRP A 362 -4.96 -30.53 3.83
CA TRP A 362 -3.74 -30.12 3.15
C TRP A 362 -2.53 -30.90 3.66
N VAL A 363 -1.48 -30.97 2.84
CA VAL A 363 -0.20 -31.62 3.16
C VAL A 363 0.97 -30.74 2.75
N LEU A 364 1.92 -30.56 3.66
CA LEU A 364 3.18 -29.82 3.45
C LEU A 364 4.38 -30.64 3.93
N ASP A 365 5.55 -30.31 3.38
CA ASP A 365 6.86 -30.84 3.74
C ASP A 365 7.89 -29.76 4.12
N VAL A 366 7.44 -28.52 4.26
CA VAL A 366 8.24 -27.37 4.68
C VAL A 366 7.64 -26.71 5.93
N PRO A 367 8.46 -26.04 6.77
CA PRO A 367 7.93 -25.19 7.83
C PRO A 367 6.95 -24.15 7.28
N ALA A 368 5.81 -23.96 7.95
CA ALA A 368 4.79 -23.05 7.46
C ALA A 368 4.05 -22.33 8.59
N SER A 369 3.55 -21.14 8.24
CA SER A 369 2.72 -20.31 9.09
C SER A 369 1.49 -19.84 8.31
N VAL A 370 0.34 -19.81 8.96
CA VAL A 370 -0.91 -19.31 8.38
C VAL A 370 -1.70 -18.54 9.43
N THR A 371 -2.22 -17.38 9.05
CA THR A 371 -3.20 -16.64 9.85
C THR A 371 -4.60 -16.97 9.34
N ILE A 372 -5.47 -17.45 10.22
CA ILE A 372 -6.87 -17.74 9.91
C ILE A 372 -7.69 -16.50 10.25
N ASP A 373 -8.30 -15.86 9.24
CA ASP A 373 -9.34 -14.85 9.42
C ASP A 373 -10.68 -15.56 9.65
N LEU A 374 -11.28 -15.37 10.82
CA LEU A 374 -12.58 -15.95 11.18
C LEU A 374 -13.76 -15.26 10.47
N GLY A 375 -13.50 -14.20 9.71
CA GLY A 375 -14.46 -13.41 8.94
C GLY A 375 -15.13 -12.29 9.75
N HIS A 376 -15.12 -12.40 11.09
CA HIS A 376 -15.60 -11.38 12.03
C HIS A 376 -14.93 -11.58 13.40
N GLU A 377 -15.01 -10.56 14.26
CA GLU A 377 -14.54 -10.64 15.64
C GLU A 377 -15.39 -11.63 16.45
N VAL A 378 -14.74 -12.65 17.05
CA VAL A 378 -15.37 -13.64 17.91
C VAL A 378 -14.91 -13.42 19.35
N ARG A 379 -15.86 -13.45 20.29
CA ARG A 379 -15.58 -13.21 21.71
C ARG A 379 -15.44 -14.50 22.51
N ASN A 380 -14.69 -14.43 23.60
CA ASN A 380 -14.53 -15.50 24.58
C ASN A 380 -14.10 -16.85 23.97
N ILE A 381 -13.17 -16.81 23.00
CA ILE A 381 -12.56 -18.01 22.42
C ILE A 381 -11.71 -18.69 23.50
N THR A 382 -12.03 -19.94 23.81
CA THR A 382 -11.41 -20.74 24.88
C THR A 382 -10.39 -21.72 24.39
N GLY A 383 -10.31 -21.94 23.09
CA GLY A 383 -9.41 -22.91 22.51
C GLY A 383 -9.73 -23.20 21.05
N ILE A 384 -8.90 -24.05 20.47
CA ILE A 384 -9.05 -24.51 19.10
C ILE A 384 -8.91 -26.03 19.03
N TYR A 385 -9.47 -26.60 17.97
CA TYR A 385 -9.24 -27.98 17.59
C TYR A 385 -8.60 -28.01 16.21
N LEU A 386 -7.55 -28.82 16.10
CA LEU A 386 -6.97 -29.22 14.82
C LEU A 386 -7.05 -30.75 14.68
N ARG A 387 -7.29 -31.21 13.46
CA ARG A 387 -7.19 -32.64 13.13
C ARG A 387 -6.13 -32.88 12.09
N ALA A 388 -5.16 -33.75 12.34
CA ALA A 388 -4.28 -34.24 11.29
C ALA A 388 -5.01 -35.26 10.40
N ASN A 389 -4.55 -35.48 9.17
CA ASN A 389 -5.14 -36.48 8.28
C ASN A 389 -5.08 -37.91 8.87
N ASN A 390 -4.04 -38.20 9.65
CA ASN A 390 -3.94 -39.36 10.52
C ASN A 390 -2.95 -39.10 11.66
N SER A 391 -2.91 -40.01 12.64
CA SER A 391 -2.07 -39.91 13.84
C SER A 391 -0.58 -39.64 13.60
N SER A 392 -0.01 -40.00 12.45
CA SER A 392 1.41 -39.77 12.14
C SER A 392 1.71 -38.44 11.45
N MET A 393 0.67 -37.70 11.03
CA MET A 393 0.80 -36.50 10.20
C MET A 393 0.48 -35.20 10.93
N SER A 394 0.44 -35.17 12.26
CA SER A 394 0.41 -33.88 12.96
C SER A 394 1.78 -33.19 12.87
N PRO A 395 1.83 -31.86 13.01
CA PRO A 395 3.09 -31.14 13.21
C PRO A 395 3.87 -31.71 14.41
N ALA A 396 5.19 -31.50 14.42
CA ALA A 396 6.07 -31.79 15.55
C ALA A 396 5.94 -30.74 16.64
N SER A 397 5.76 -29.49 16.23
CA SER A 397 5.55 -28.34 17.08
C SER A 397 4.76 -27.30 16.31
N MET A 398 4.18 -26.36 17.06
CA MET A 398 3.53 -25.18 16.50
C MET A 398 3.44 -24.08 17.54
N ASP A 399 3.31 -22.85 17.06
CA ASP A 399 3.05 -21.67 17.87
C ASP A 399 1.63 -21.19 17.60
N LEU A 400 0.92 -20.81 18.65
CA LEU A 400 -0.41 -20.22 18.52
C LEU A 400 -0.35 -18.73 18.83
N SER A 401 -1.09 -17.96 18.05
CA SER A 401 -1.30 -16.54 18.33
C SER A 401 -2.74 -16.13 18.02
N TYR A 402 -3.13 -14.97 18.54
CA TYR A 402 -4.43 -14.37 18.22
C TYR A 402 -4.31 -12.87 18.03
N ALA A 403 -5.23 -12.28 17.27
CA ALA A 403 -5.36 -10.83 17.16
C ALA A 403 -6.82 -10.42 16.92
N GLY A 404 -7.23 -9.31 17.55
CA GLY A 404 -8.45 -8.62 17.17
C GLY A 404 -8.30 -7.88 15.83
N GLU A 405 -9.42 -7.48 15.24
CA GLU A 405 -9.46 -6.85 13.92
C GLU A 405 -8.60 -5.59 13.85
N GLU A 406 -8.76 -4.68 14.82
CA GLU A 406 -8.10 -3.38 14.80
C GLU A 406 -6.58 -3.50 14.93
N LEU A 407 -6.09 -4.35 15.83
CA LEU A 407 -4.66 -4.59 16.03
C LEU A 407 -4.00 -5.10 14.74
N TYR A 408 -4.56 -6.17 14.17
CA TYR A 408 -3.98 -6.82 13.01
C TYR A 408 -4.06 -5.96 11.75
N ASN A 409 -5.16 -5.22 11.57
CA ASN A 409 -5.33 -4.32 10.43
C ASN A 409 -4.38 -3.13 10.49
N ALA A 410 -4.15 -2.57 11.68
CA ALA A 410 -3.30 -1.40 11.86
C ALA A 410 -1.80 -1.75 11.86
N THR A 411 -1.40 -2.91 12.40
CA THR A 411 0.01 -3.19 12.74
C THR A 411 0.53 -4.55 12.27
N ARG A 412 -0.35 -5.46 11.82
CA ARG A 412 -0.03 -6.88 11.56
C ARG A 412 0.53 -7.63 12.77
N LEU A 413 0.43 -7.07 13.97
CA LEU A 413 0.82 -7.71 15.21
C LEU A 413 -0.26 -8.70 15.69
N SER A 414 0.15 -9.63 16.53
CA SER A 414 -0.66 -10.62 17.22
C SER A 414 -0.05 -10.92 18.59
N VAL A 415 -0.87 -11.45 19.50
CA VAL A 415 -0.46 -11.88 20.84
C VAL A 415 -0.12 -13.36 20.77
N SER A 416 1.11 -13.73 21.14
CA SER A 416 1.50 -15.14 21.24
C SER A 416 0.82 -15.82 22.43
N LEU A 417 0.31 -17.02 22.21
CA LEU A 417 -0.10 -17.96 23.25
C LEU A 417 1.03 -18.97 23.56
N GLY A 418 2.16 -18.88 22.85
CA GLY A 418 3.35 -19.70 23.05
C GLY A 418 3.49 -20.85 22.06
N SER A 419 4.48 -21.69 22.35
CA SER A 419 4.91 -22.83 21.53
C SER A 419 4.63 -24.13 22.27
N ILE A 420 4.22 -25.17 21.54
CA ILE A 420 4.08 -26.51 22.10
C ILE A 420 4.75 -27.55 21.21
N ALA A 421 5.39 -28.54 21.83
CA ALA A 421 5.77 -29.77 21.16
C ALA A 421 4.60 -30.76 21.18
N LEU A 422 4.26 -31.34 20.04
CA LEU A 422 3.15 -32.26 19.90
C LEU A 422 3.61 -33.73 20.05
N PRO A 423 2.79 -34.60 20.66
CA PRO A 423 3.11 -36.02 20.82
C PRO A 423 3.42 -36.70 19.49
N SER A 424 4.30 -37.70 19.49
CA SER A 424 4.76 -38.40 18.27
C SER A 424 3.62 -38.97 17.41
N ARG A 425 2.52 -39.41 18.04
CA ARG A 425 1.28 -39.79 17.36
C ARG A 425 0.10 -39.03 17.95
N CYS A 426 -0.51 -38.16 17.16
CA CYS A 426 -1.63 -37.32 17.57
C CYS A 426 -2.48 -37.00 16.35
N GLU A 427 -3.71 -37.52 16.27
CA GLU A 427 -4.63 -37.16 15.18
C GLU A 427 -5.53 -35.99 15.58
N HIS A 428 -6.02 -36.03 16.81
CA HIS A 428 -6.92 -35.03 17.39
C HIS A 428 -6.11 -34.14 18.32
N MET A 429 -6.06 -32.84 18.04
CA MET A 429 -5.31 -31.87 18.83
C MET A 429 -6.29 -30.85 19.40
N TYR A 430 -6.46 -30.86 20.73
CA TYR A 430 -7.33 -29.94 21.46
C TYR A 430 -6.47 -28.95 22.23
N PHE A 431 -6.44 -27.69 21.79
CA PHE A 431 -5.62 -26.65 22.40
C PHE A 431 -6.49 -25.75 23.29
N LYS A 432 -6.40 -25.92 24.60
CA LYS A 432 -7.16 -25.13 25.57
C LYS A 432 -6.38 -23.88 25.93
N PHE A 433 -6.96 -22.71 25.71
CA PHE A 433 -6.33 -21.46 26.10
C PHE A 433 -6.38 -21.30 27.63
N ALA A 434 -5.33 -20.72 28.20
CA ALA A 434 -5.24 -20.47 29.62
C ALA A 434 -6.34 -19.50 30.09
N GLU A 435 -6.62 -18.49 29.26
CA GLU A 435 -7.70 -17.52 29.45
C GLU A 435 -8.47 -17.34 28.13
N PRO A 436 -9.79 -17.04 28.18
CA PRO A 436 -10.56 -16.73 26.99
C PRO A 436 -10.03 -15.47 26.28
N VAL A 437 -10.02 -15.48 24.95
CA VAL A 437 -9.55 -14.36 24.13
C VAL A 437 -10.63 -13.86 23.18
N ASN A 438 -10.61 -12.56 22.88
CA ASN A 438 -11.39 -11.99 21.78
C ASN A 438 -10.47 -11.90 20.56
N ALA A 439 -10.88 -12.45 19.43
CA ALA A 439 -10.08 -12.45 18.23
C ALA A 439 -10.92 -12.52 16.96
N ARG A 440 -10.41 -11.91 15.91
CA ARG A 440 -10.81 -12.20 14.53
C ARG A 440 -9.79 -13.08 13.82
N TYR A 441 -8.52 -12.99 14.23
CA TYR A 441 -7.42 -13.69 13.59
C TYR A 441 -6.79 -14.71 14.54
N ILE A 442 -6.60 -15.94 14.09
CA ILE A 442 -5.88 -17.00 14.81
C ILE A 442 -4.66 -17.43 13.99
N GLY A 443 -3.47 -17.27 14.56
CA GLY A 443 -2.22 -17.70 13.91
C GLY A 443 -1.87 -19.14 14.27
N LEU A 444 -1.63 -19.96 13.25
CA LEU A 444 -0.92 -21.24 13.35
C LEU A 444 0.47 -21.01 12.78
N ASN A 445 1.45 -20.74 13.65
CA ASN A 445 2.77 -20.29 13.23
C ASN A 445 3.82 -21.37 13.46
N ASN A 446 4.90 -21.31 12.67
CA ASN A 446 6.08 -22.17 12.81
C ASN A 446 5.74 -23.67 12.94
N MET A 447 4.77 -24.13 12.16
CA MET A 447 4.43 -25.56 12.10
C MET A 447 5.55 -26.29 11.38
N VAL A 448 6.11 -27.32 12.03
CA VAL A 448 7.23 -28.10 11.48
C VAL A 448 6.83 -29.58 11.37
N ALA A 449 7.28 -30.26 10.31
CA ALA A 449 7.05 -31.70 10.15
C ALA A 449 7.86 -32.52 11.18
N LYS A 450 7.29 -33.61 11.69
CA LYS A 450 8.03 -34.60 12.49
C LYS A 450 9.05 -35.40 11.68
N SER A 451 8.74 -35.60 10.42
CA SER A 451 9.56 -36.35 9.47
C SER A 451 9.54 -35.61 8.14
N LYS A 452 8.89 -36.18 7.13
CA LYS A 452 8.80 -35.57 5.80
C LYS A 452 7.53 -34.75 5.60
N TYR A 453 6.39 -35.21 6.12
CA TYR A 453 5.09 -34.61 5.85
C TYR A 453 4.29 -34.37 7.13
N TYR A 454 3.44 -33.35 7.10
CA TYR A 454 2.39 -33.09 8.08
C TYR A 454 1.16 -32.52 7.36
N SER A 455 0.03 -32.50 8.07
CA SER A 455 -1.27 -32.16 7.50
C SER A 455 -2.21 -31.58 8.53
N CYS A 456 -3.19 -30.81 8.06
CA CYS A 456 -4.41 -30.54 8.79
C CYS A 456 -5.64 -30.78 7.91
N LYS A 457 -6.67 -31.35 8.51
CA LYS A 457 -7.95 -31.75 7.94
C LYS A 457 -9.11 -30.92 8.47
N ASP A 458 -9.09 -30.58 9.75
CA ASP A 458 -10.18 -29.84 10.38
C ASP A 458 -9.62 -28.76 11.28
N PHE A 459 -10.20 -27.56 11.23
CA PHE A 459 -10.00 -26.49 12.20
C PHE A 459 -11.35 -26.03 12.76
N TYR A 460 -11.47 -25.97 14.09
CA TYR A 460 -12.60 -25.36 14.79
C TYR A 460 -12.11 -24.50 15.94
N ILE A 461 -12.87 -23.47 16.29
CA ILE A 461 -12.70 -22.72 17.54
C ILE A 461 -13.77 -23.16 18.54
N TYR A 462 -13.49 -22.93 19.83
CA TYR A 462 -14.45 -23.07 20.90
C TYR A 462 -14.67 -21.73 21.59
N THR A 463 -15.87 -21.51 22.10
CA THR A 463 -16.21 -20.34 22.90
C THR A 463 -16.84 -20.76 24.23
N GLN A 464 -16.75 -19.90 25.25
CA GLN A 464 -17.60 -20.06 26.44
C GLN A 464 -19.08 -20.00 26.04
N ASN A 465 -19.93 -20.74 26.76
CA ASN A 465 -21.37 -20.50 26.73
C ASN A 465 -21.61 -19.07 27.21
N GLU A 466 -22.28 -18.24 26.41
CA GLU A 466 -22.79 -16.94 26.86
C GLU A 466 -23.90 -17.10 27.91
#